data_AF-A0A381KL91-F1
#
_entry.id   AF-A0A381KL91-F1
#
_cell.length_a   1.000
_cell.length_b   1.000
_cell.length_c   1.000
_cell.angle_alpha   90.00
_cell.angle_beta   90.00
_cell.angle_gamma   90.00
#
_symmetry.space_group_name_H-M   'P 1'
#
loop_
_entity.id
_entity.type
_entity.pdbx_description
1 polymer ?
#
loop_
_entity_poly.entity_id
_entity_poly.type
_entity_poly.pdbx_seq_one_letter_code
_entity_poly.pdbx_strand_id
1 'polypeptide(L)'
;MYIYDLLEQGIRLNASDIHITVGTNPVARVKGGFVKLSEQILTSEVTMQMAKDIAGESMFKVIEEHGEADFSASLKTGERFRVNAYRQKGNYAIAIRTITAEIPTFEKLGLPESIKSFTEKHKGLVLVTGPTGSGKSTTLASMINIINEKQQKHIITLEDPIEYVHHHKQSLVNQREVGTDTESFHSALRAILRQDPDVILIGEMRDLKLFQ
;
A
#
# COMPACT_ATOMS: atom_id res chain seq x y z
N MET A 1 17.39 -15.71 9.05
CA MET A 1 16.08 -15.68 8.37
C MET A 1 15.57 -14.25 8.49
N TYR A 2 15.47 -13.53 7.39
CA TYR A 2 15.03 -12.14 7.40
C TYR A 2 13.53 -12.04 7.08
N ILE A 3 12.85 -11.06 7.66
CA ILE A 3 11.40 -10.89 7.45
C ILE A 3 11.07 -10.62 5.98
N TYR A 4 11.90 -9.85 5.27
CA TYR A 4 11.67 -9.53 3.87
C TYR A 4 11.74 -10.75 2.95
N ASP A 5 12.58 -11.75 3.25
CA ASP A 5 12.61 -13.02 2.51
C ASP A 5 11.26 -13.76 2.62
N LEU A 6 10.65 -13.74 3.82
CA LEU A 6 9.34 -14.34 4.06
C LEU A 6 8.22 -13.59 3.33
N LEU A 7 8.31 -12.26 3.25
CA LEU A 7 7.37 -11.43 2.49
C LEU A 7 7.43 -11.78 0.99
N GLU A 8 8.63 -11.82 0.40
CA GLU A 8 8.80 -12.21 -1.01
C GLU A 8 8.23 -13.61 -1.29
N GLN A 9 8.47 -14.55 -0.39
CA GLN A 9 7.95 -15.90 -0.52
C GLN A 9 6.42 -15.94 -0.41
N GLY A 10 5.84 -15.15 0.50
CA GLY A 10 4.39 -14.97 0.62
C GLY A 10 3.77 -14.40 -0.66
N ILE A 11 4.40 -13.41 -1.31
CA ILE A 11 3.97 -12.90 -2.62
C ILE A 11 3.97 -14.01 -3.68
N ARG A 12 5.07 -14.78 -3.80
CA ARG A 12 5.17 -15.88 -4.79
C ARG A 12 4.08 -16.93 -4.61
N LEU A 13 3.62 -17.14 -3.37
CA LEU A 13 2.55 -18.07 -3.02
C LEU A 13 1.13 -17.47 -3.13
N ASN A 14 1.01 -16.19 -3.51
CA ASN A 14 -0.26 -15.43 -3.48
C ASN A 14 -0.94 -15.50 -2.10
N ALA A 15 -0.15 -15.30 -1.05
CA ALA A 15 -0.65 -15.28 0.33
C ALA A 15 -1.51 -14.05 0.61
N SER A 16 -2.68 -14.25 1.23
CA SER A 16 -3.52 -13.15 1.72
C SER A 16 -2.92 -12.51 2.98
N ASP A 17 -2.39 -13.34 3.87
CA ASP A 17 -1.84 -12.93 5.15
C ASP A 17 -0.58 -13.74 5.47
N ILE A 18 0.36 -13.16 6.20
CA ILE A 18 1.56 -13.79 6.76
C ILE A 18 1.55 -13.55 8.26
N HIS A 19 1.81 -14.60 9.04
CA HIS A 19 1.81 -14.56 10.49
C HIS A 19 3.15 -15.03 11.05
N ILE A 20 3.68 -14.23 11.96
CA ILE A 20 4.96 -14.44 12.66
C ILE A 20 4.66 -14.45 14.16
N THR A 21 4.99 -15.54 14.85
CA THR A 21 4.84 -15.65 16.31
C THR A 21 5.77 -16.71 16.87
N VAL A 22 6.14 -16.57 18.16
CA VAL A 22 7.08 -17.46 18.84
C VAL A 22 6.53 -18.88 18.99
N GLY A 23 7.42 -19.87 18.92
CA GLY A 23 7.11 -21.27 19.21
C GLY A 23 6.47 -22.03 18.04
N THR A 24 6.42 -21.43 16.85
CA THR A 24 5.93 -22.06 15.62
C THR A 24 6.71 -21.58 14.39
N ASN A 25 6.47 -22.22 13.25
CA ASN A 25 6.99 -21.78 11.96
C ASN A 25 6.29 -20.50 11.49
N PRO A 26 6.95 -19.62 10.71
CA PRO A 26 6.25 -18.56 10.01
C PRO A 26 5.27 -19.18 8.99
N VAL A 27 4.04 -18.69 8.97
CA VAL A 27 2.97 -19.23 8.12
C VAL A 27 2.36 -18.15 7.25
N ALA A 28 2.00 -18.52 6.03
CA ALA A 28 1.17 -17.75 5.14
C ALA A 28 -0.23 -18.36 5.04
N ARG A 29 -1.25 -17.53 4.90
CA ARG A 29 -2.60 -17.96 4.51
C ARG A 29 -2.71 -17.91 2.99
N VAL A 30 -2.91 -19.07 2.37
CA VAL A 30 -3.07 -19.21 0.91
C VAL A 30 -4.40 -19.94 0.66
N LYS A 31 -5.30 -19.30 -0.08
CA LYS A 31 -6.65 -19.84 -0.40
C LYS A 31 -7.40 -20.37 0.85
N GLY A 32 -7.27 -19.66 1.97
CA GLY A 32 -7.92 -19.99 3.25
C GLY A 32 -7.15 -20.95 4.16
N GLY A 33 -6.19 -21.72 3.63
CA GLY A 33 -5.36 -22.65 4.40
C GLY A 33 -4.01 -22.07 4.82
N PHE A 34 -3.38 -22.67 5.84
CA PHE A 34 -2.02 -22.29 6.27
C PHE A 34 -0.95 -23.07 5.52
N VAL A 35 0.07 -22.37 5.04
CA VAL A 35 1.26 -22.92 4.39
C VAL A 35 2.48 -22.40 5.14
N LYS A 36 3.42 -23.28 5.49
CA LYS A 36 4.68 -22.86 6.12
C LYS A 36 5.56 -22.11 5.10
N LEU A 37 6.17 -21.03 5.54
CA LEU A 37 7.17 -20.30 4.75
C LEU A 37 8.60 -20.82 5.03
N SER A 38 8.83 -21.35 6.23
CA SER A 38 10.10 -21.93 6.65
C SER A 38 9.87 -23.08 7.62
N GLU A 39 10.77 -24.06 7.64
CA GLU A 39 10.77 -25.15 8.63
C GLU A 39 11.40 -24.75 9.98
N GLN A 40 11.99 -23.55 10.07
CA GLN A 40 12.54 -23.05 11.32
C GLN A 40 11.43 -22.61 12.29
N ILE A 41 11.49 -23.09 13.54
CA ILE A 41 10.64 -22.61 14.64
C ILE A 41 11.18 -21.27 15.14
N LEU A 42 10.30 -20.28 15.26
CA LEU A 42 10.65 -18.92 15.67
C LEU A 42 10.87 -18.82 17.18
N THR A 43 11.98 -18.18 17.58
CA THR A 43 12.26 -17.84 18.99
C THR A 43 11.84 -16.40 19.29
N SER A 44 11.81 -16.04 20.58
CA SER A 44 11.55 -14.66 21.02
C SER A 44 12.47 -13.66 20.35
N GLU A 45 13.78 -13.96 20.34
CA GLU A 45 14.82 -13.09 19.78
C GLU A 45 14.59 -12.86 18.28
N VAL A 46 14.24 -13.92 17.54
CA VAL A 46 13.96 -13.82 16.10
C VAL A 46 12.72 -12.98 15.84
N THR A 47 11.63 -13.20 16.58
CA THR A 47 10.40 -12.41 16.38
C THR A 47 10.55 -10.94 16.75
N MET A 48 11.32 -10.63 17.81
CA MET A 48 11.66 -9.25 18.17
C MET A 48 12.47 -8.58 17.06
N GLN A 49 13.49 -9.25 16.53
CA GLN A 49 14.32 -8.70 15.46
C GLN A 49 13.46 -8.44 14.20
N MET A 50 12.61 -9.38 13.82
CA MET A 50 11.68 -9.21 12.71
C MET A 50 10.72 -8.03 12.91
N ALA A 51 10.18 -7.86 14.11
CA ALA A 51 9.29 -6.75 14.44
C ALA A 51 10.02 -5.40 14.35
N LYS A 52 11.26 -5.34 14.85
CA LYS A 52 12.10 -4.14 14.75
C LYS A 52 12.48 -3.81 13.31
N ASP A 53 12.85 -4.82 12.53
CA ASP A 53 13.26 -4.64 11.13
C ASP A 53 12.11 -4.11 10.27
N ILE A 54 10.89 -4.67 10.42
CA ILE A 54 9.75 -4.25 9.60
C ILE A 54 9.13 -2.92 10.06
N ALA A 55 9.15 -2.63 11.36
CA ALA A 55 8.59 -1.39 11.92
C ALA A 55 9.53 -0.18 11.77
N GLY A 56 10.84 -0.39 11.77
CA GLY A 56 11.81 0.68 11.92
C GLY A 56 11.77 1.30 13.33
N GLU A 57 12.70 2.23 13.61
CA GLU A 57 12.91 2.73 14.98
C GLU A 57 11.71 3.46 15.57
N SER A 58 11.01 4.27 14.78
CA SER A 58 9.88 5.08 15.27
C SER A 58 8.69 4.22 15.67
N MET A 59 8.23 3.33 14.78
CA MET A 59 7.09 2.45 15.07
C MET A 59 7.46 1.37 16.08
N PHE A 60 8.71 0.90 16.11
CA PHE A 60 9.13 -0.06 17.14
C PHE A 60 8.99 0.51 18.55
N LYS A 61 9.33 1.79 18.76
CA LYS A 61 9.07 2.47 20.04
C LYS A 61 7.58 2.50 20.39
N VAL A 62 6.72 2.76 19.41
CA VAL A 62 5.25 2.72 19.62
C VAL A 62 4.81 1.33 20.10
N ILE A 63 5.31 0.26 19.49
CA ILE A 63 5.03 -1.12 19.92
C ILE A 63 5.58 -1.38 21.33
N GLU A 64 6.76 -0.86 21.65
CA GLU A 64 7.35 -1.02 22.99
C GLU A 64 6.52 -0.34 24.08
N GLU A 65 6.03 0.87 23.82
CA GLU A 65 5.27 1.71 24.75
C GLU A 65 3.80 1.29 24.88
N HIS A 66 3.14 1.02 23.75
CA HIS A 66 1.69 0.79 23.69
C HIS A 66 1.31 -0.69 23.52
N GLY A 67 2.28 -1.55 23.20
CA GLY A 67 2.08 -2.97 23.02
C GLY A 67 1.69 -3.38 21.60
N GLU A 68 1.30 -2.45 20.72
CA GLU A 68 0.95 -2.69 19.32
C GLU A 68 1.11 -1.45 18.44
N ALA A 69 1.25 -1.65 17.13
CA ALA A 69 1.21 -0.60 16.12
C ALA A 69 0.71 -1.14 14.77
N ASP A 70 -0.10 -0.34 14.08
CA ASP A 70 -0.48 -0.53 12.68
C ASP A 70 0.35 0.39 11.78
N PHE A 71 0.92 -0.15 10.70
CA PHE A 71 1.68 0.62 9.72
C PHE A 71 1.76 -0.09 8.37
N SER A 72 2.27 0.61 7.36
CA SER A 72 2.54 0.07 6.02
C SER A 72 3.99 -0.35 5.90
N ALA A 73 4.26 -1.48 5.23
CA ALA A 73 5.60 -1.89 4.82
C ALA A 73 5.61 -2.18 3.32
N SER A 74 6.78 -2.07 2.68
CA SER A 74 6.92 -2.35 1.25
C SER A 74 8.21 -3.12 0.94
N LEU A 75 8.15 -4.00 -0.05
CA LEU A 75 9.34 -4.58 -0.67
C LEU A 75 9.98 -3.56 -1.62
N LYS A 76 11.27 -3.75 -1.92
CA LYS A 76 11.98 -2.91 -2.91
C LYS A 76 11.39 -3.00 -4.31
N THR A 77 10.75 -4.12 -4.61
CA THR A 77 10.02 -4.39 -5.85
C THR A 77 8.69 -3.64 -5.93
N GLY A 78 8.19 -3.08 -4.81
CA GLY A 78 7.05 -2.18 -4.73
C GLY A 78 5.78 -2.80 -4.14
N GLU A 79 5.72 -4.11 -3.91
CA GLU A 79 4.60 -4.74 -3.23
C GLU A 79 4.46 -4.20 -1.81
N ARG A 80 3.23 -3.85 -1.43
CA ARG A 80 2.92 -3.26 -0.13
C ARG A 80 2.20 -4.25 0.76
N PHE A 81 2.33 -4.02 2.06
CA PHE A 81 1.74 -4.81 3.10
C PHE A 81 1.17 -3.88 4.18
N ARG A 82 -0.01 -4.24 4.69
CA ARG A 82 -0.48 -3.68 5.95
C ARG A 82 0.04 -4.56 7.09
N VAL A 83 0.77 -3.97 8.01
CA VAL A 83 1.40 -4.66 9.13
C VAL A 83 0.70 -4.24 10.42
N ASN A 84 0.36 -5.23 11.23
CA ASN A 84 0.05 -5.05 12.63
C ASN A 84 1.10 -5.84 13.43
N ALA A 85 1.92 -5.15 14.21
CA ALA A 85 2.91 -5.76 15.10
C ALA A 85 2.49 -5.52 16.54
N TYR A 86 2.50 -6.56 17.37
CA TYR A 86 1.90 -6.54 18.70
C TYR A 86 2.62 -7.49 19.67
N ARG A 87 2.38 -7.31 20.97
CA ARG A 87 2.88 -8.21 22.01
C ARG A 87 1.88 -9.33 22.32
N GLN A 88 2.35 -10.58 22.45
CA GLN A 88 1.60 -11.65 23.11
C GLN A 88 2.47 -12.38 24.14
N LYS A 89 1.94 -12.58 25.35
CA LYS A 89 2.62 -13.32 26.45
C LYS A 89 4.10 -12.91 26.62
N GLY A 90 4.39 -11.60 26.57
CA GLY A 90 5.74 -11.05 26.70
C GLY A 90 6.63 -11.15 25.44
N ASN A 91 6.15 -11.73 24.35
CA ASN A 91 6.87 -11.89 23.08
C ASN A 91 6.26 -11.01 21.98
N TYR A 92 6.99 -10.81 20.88
CA TYR A 92 6.48 -10.09 19.71
C TYR A 92 5.79 -11.04 18.73
N ALA A 93 4.74 -10.53 18.09
CA ALA A 93 4.02 -11.19 17.02
C ALA A 93 3.68 -10.17 15.93
N ILE A 94 3.53 -10.66 14.70
CA ILE A 94 3.29 -9.82 13.53
C ILE A 94 2.22 -10.49 12.66
N ALA A 95 1.18 -9.74 12.32
CA ALA A 95 0.21 -10.09 11.30
C ALA A 95 0.37 -9.13 10.13
N ILE A 96 0.61 -9.70 8.95
CA ILE A 96 0.95 -8.94 7.75
C ILE A 96 -0.07 -9.31 6.69
N ARG A 97 -0.81 -8.34 6.17
CA ARG A 97 -1.73 -8.55 5.06
C ARG A 97 -1.10 -8.04 3.78
N THR A 98 -1.03 -8.90 2.78
CA THR A 98 -0.55 -8.50 1.46
C THR A 98 -1.56 -7.54 0.82
N ILE A 99 -1.07 -6.41 0.32
CA ILE A 99 -1.85 -5.51 -0.52
C ILE A 99 -1.62 -5.93 -1.96
N THR A 100 -2.17 -7.09 -2.33
CA THR A 100 -2.17 -7.58 -3.72
C THR A 100 -3.29 -6.90 -4.49
N ALA A 101 -3.08 -5.66 -4.89
CA ALA A 101 -3.99 -4.96 -5.76
C ALA A 101 -3.37 -4.93 -7.17
N GLU A 102 -3.47 -6.04 -7.91
CA GLU A 102 -3.24 -5.98 -9.35
C GLU A 102 -4.22 -4.95 -9.89
N ILE A 103 -3.71 -3.93 -10.57
CA ILE A 103 -4.58 -2.90 -11.14
C ILE A 103 -5.34 -3.57 -12.29
N PRO A 104 -6.67 -3.76 -12.19
CA PRO A 104 -7.42 -4.37 -13.27
C PRO A 104 -7.32 -3.49 -14.50
N THR A 105 -7.30 -4.10 -15.68
CA THR A 105 -7.40 -3.32 -16.92
C THR A 105 -8.77 -2.66 -16.98
N PHE A 106 -8.86 -1.52 -17.66
CA PHE A 106 -10.12 -0.79 -17.79
C PHE A 106 -11.22 -1.64 -18.43
N GLU A 107 -10.83 -2.51 -19.38
CA GLU A 107 -11.71 -3.47 -20.03
C GLU A 107 -12.27 -4.53 -19.06
N LYS A 108 -11.44 -5.02 -18.11
CA LYS A 108 -11.88 -5.96 -17.07
C LYS A 108 -12.90 -5.35 -16.10
N LEU A 109 -12.91 -4.02 -15.96
CA LEU A 109 -13.89 -3.33 -15.13
C LEU A 109 -15.28 -3.22 -15.78
N GLY A 110 -15.39 -3.44 -17.10
CA GLY A 110 -16.65 -3.31 -17.82
C GLY A 110 -17.18 -1.86 -17.85
N LEU A 111 -16.31 -0.87 -17.65
CA LEU A 111 -16.69 0.54 -17.67
C LEU A 111 -16.89 1.04 -19.11
N PRO A 112 -17.83 1.97 -19.35
CA PRO A 112 -18.02 2.57 -20.67
C PRO A 112 -16.75 3.26 -21.20
N GLU A 113 -16.50 3.13 -22.50
CA GLU A 113 -15.38 3.81 -23.19
C GLU A 113 -15.44 5.34 -23.07
N SER A 114 -16.63 5.92 -22.86
CA SER A 114 -16.76 7.35 -22.57
C SER A 114 -16.00 7.78 -21.31
N ILE A 115 -15.88 6.91 -20.30
CA ILE A 115 -15.09 7.18 -19.09
C ILE A 115 -13.59 7.10 -19.40
N LYS A 116 -13.17 6.18 -20.28
CA LYS A 116 -11.77 6.05 -20.72
C LYS A 116 -11.27 7.34 -21.37
N SER A 117 -12.12 8.03 -22.13
CA SER A 117 -11.80 9.31 -22.78
C SER A 117 -11.36 10.42 -21.81
N PHE A 118 -11.68 10.31 -20.51
CA PHE A 118 -11.18 11.26 -19.51
C PHE A 118 -9.67 11.17 -19.32
N THR A 119 -9.06 10.00 -19.58
CA THR A 119 -7.59 9.81 -19.49
C THR A 119 -6.82 10.56 -20.59
N GLU A 120 -7.52 11.01 -21.64
CA GLU A 120 -6.95 11.73 -22.78
C GLU A 120 -7.06 13.26 -22.62
N LYS A 121 -7.70 13.74 -21.54
CA LYS A 121 -7.86 15.17 -21.29
C LYS A 121 -6.52 15.78 -20.85
N HIS A 122 -6.11 16.86 -21.51
CA HIS A 122 -4.87 17.58 -21.17
C HIS A 122 -4.95 18.40 -19.87
N LYS A 123 -6.15 18.79 -19.45
CA LYS A 123 -6.41 19.55 -18.22
C LYS A 123 -7.87 19.43 -17.80
N GLY A 124 -8.15 19.59 -16.52
CA GLY A 124 -9.50 19.59 -15.97
C GLY A 124 -9.56 18.93 -14.59
N LEU A 125 -10.77 18.80 -14.07
CA LEU A 125 -11.06 18.08 -12.84
C LEU A 125 -11.99 16.91 -13.15
N VAL A 126 -11.60 15.71 -12.75
CA VAL A 126 -12.43 14.50 -12.85
C VAL A 126 -12.76 14.04 -11.43
N LEU A 127 -14.05 13.87 -11.15
CA LEU A 127 -14.53 13.41 -9.84
C LEU A 127 -15.16 12.03 -10.00
N VAL A 128 -14.58 11.04 -9.31
CA VAL A 128 -15.13 9.69 -9.22
C VAL A 128 -15.79 9.56 -7.84
N THR A 129 -17.11 9.38 -7.84
CA THR A 129 -17.92 9.39 -6.60
C THR A 129 -18.68 8.09 -6.43
N GLY A 130 -19.19 7.85 -5.22
CA GLY A 130 -19.90 6.62 -4.85
C GLY A 130 -19.64 6.21 -3.39
N PRO A 131 -20.46 5.32 -2.82
CA PRO A 131 -20.29 4.84 -1.46
C PRO A 131 -19.00 4.03 -1.29
N THR A 132 -18.62 3.74 -0.04
CA THR A 132 -17.49 2.85 0.26
C THR A 132 -17.71 1.48 -0.38
N GLY A 133 -16.65 0.91 -0.97
CA GLY A 133 -16.73 -0.37 -1.66
C GLY A 133 -17.31 -0.33 -3.08
N SER A 134 -17.66 0.84 -3.62
CA SER A 134 -18.23 0.96 -4.98
C SER A 134 -17.20 0.89 -6.13
N GLY A 135 -15.94 0.55 -5.85
CA GLY A 135 -14.89 0.44 -6.88
C GLY A 135 -14.27 1.76 -7.35
N LYS A 136 -14.38 2.85 -6.57
CA LYS A 136 -13.79 4.17 -6.91
C LYS A 136 -12.27 4.10 -7.08
N SER A 137 -11.58 3.64 -6.04
CA SER A 137 -10.11 3.55 -6.02
C SER A 137 -9.62 2.65 -7.15
N THR A 138 -10.31 1.52 -7.38
CA THR A 138 -10.03 0.61 -8.50
C THR A 138 -10.19 1.29 -9.86
N THR A 139 -11.25 2.07 -10.06
CA THR A 139 -11.49 2.81 -11.31
C THR A 139 -10.40 3.85 -11.55
N LEU A 140 -10.06 4.63 -10.52
CA LEU A 140 -9.00 5.64 -10.59
C LEU A 140 -7.65 5.00 -10.86
N ALA A 141 -7.32 3.88 -10.20
CA ALA A 141 -6.09 3.13 -10.44
C ALA A 141 -6.02 2.66 -11.91
N SER A 142 -7.09 2.08 -12.46
CA SER A 142 -7.11 1.68 -13.87
C SER A 142 -6.93 2.86 -14.82
N MET A 143 -7.52 4.02 -14.52
CA MET A 143 -7.35 5.24 -15.31
C MET A 143 -5.91 5.79 -15.26
N ILE A 144 -5.31 5.87 -14.06
CA ILE A 144 -3.91 6.27 -13.90
C ILE A 144 -2.98 5.29 -14.62
N ASN A 145 -3.26 3.99 -14.56
CA ASN A 145 -2.47 3.00 -15.28
C ASN A 145 -2.53 3.19 -16.81
N ILE A 146 -3.68 3.55 -17.37
CA ILE A 146 -3.79 3.89 -18.80
C ILE A 146 -2.89 5.08 -19.16
N ILE A 147 -2.93 6.16 -18.35
CA ILE A 147 -2.08 7.34 -18.58
C ILE A 147 -0.60 6.93 -18.52
N ASN A 148 -0.22 6.16 -17.50
CA ASN A 148 1.14 5.71 -17.28
C ASN A 148 1.67 4.81 -18.42
N GLU A 149 0.81 3.99 -19.03
CA GLU A 149 1.17 3.13 -20.15
C GLU A 149 1.30 3.86 -21.49
N LYS A 150 0.53 4.92 -21.69
CA LYS A 150 0.35 5.53 -23.02
C LYS A 150 0.96 6.91 -23.18
N GLN A 151 1.34 7.56 -22.09
CA GLN A 151 1.77 8.96 -22.09
C GLN A 151 3.07 9.15 -21.32
N GLN A 152 3.81 10.21 -21.66
CA GLN A 152 5.01 10.64 -20.94
C GLN A 152 4.64 11.81 -20.02
N LYS A 153 4.14 11.49 -18.83
CA LYS A 153 3.61 12.45 -17.86
C LYS A 153 4.32 12.31 -16.52
N HIS A 154 4.30 13.36 -15.71
CA HIS A 154 4.58 13.27 -14.29
C HIS A 154 3.27 13.13 -13.51
N ILE A 155 3.04 11.95 -12.97
CA ILE A 155 1.87 11.59 -12.18
C ILE A 155 2.24 11.65 -10.70
N ILE A 156 1.51 12.42 -9.91
CA ILE A 156 1.65 12.44 -8.46
C ILE A 156 0.34 12.02 -7.81
N THR A 157 0.40 11.06 -6.88
CA THR A 157 -0.77 10.65 -6.09
C THR A 157 -0.58 11.04 -4.62
N LEU A 158 -1.66 11.49 -3.99
CA LEU A 158 -1.77 11.71 -2.55
C LEU A 158 -2.85 10.79 -2.00
N GLU A 159 -2.50 9.87 -1.12
CA GLU A 159 -3.39 8.78 -0.67
C GLU A 159 -3.26 8.55 0.85
N ASP A 160 -4.26 7.89 1.44
CA ASP A 160 -4.32 7.60 2.89
C ASP A 160 -5.13 6.31 3.14
N PRO A 161 -4.49 5.11 3.13
CA PRO A 161 -3.14 4.83 2.63
C PRO A 161 -3.11 4.64 1.10
N ILE A 162 -1.93 4.38 0.53
CA ILE A 162 -1.80 3.97 -0.87
C ILE A 162 -2.44 2.60 -1.08
N GLU A 163 -3.44 2.51 -1.97
CA GLU A 163 -4.17 1.27 -2.24
C GLU A 163 -3.57 0.43 -3.38
N TYR A 164 -3.19 1.09 -4.48
CA TYR A 164 -2.65 0.46 -5.68
C TYR A 164 -1.27 1.03 -5.99
N VAL A 165 -0.30 0.17 -6.28
CA VAL A 165 1.05 0.60 -6.61
C VAL A 165 1.23 0.72 -8.12
N HIS A 166 1.65 1.89 -8.57
CA HIS A 166 1.94 2.19 -9.95
C HIS A 166 3.46 2.22 -10.17
N HIS A 167 4.00 1.16 -10.76
CA HIS A 167 5.39 1.18 -11.23
C HIS A 167 5.54 2.15 -12.42
N HIS A 168 6.72 2.75 -12.56
CA HIS A 168 7.04 3.58 -13.71
C HIS A 168 6.91 2.80 -15.03
N LYS A 169 6.31 3.43 -16.04
CA LYS A 169 6.20 2.89 -17.40
C LYS A 169 6.63 3.95 -18.42
N GLN A 170 5.72 4.52 -19.18
CA GLN A 170 6.01 5.69 -20.03
C GLN A 170 6.00 6.98 -19.20
N SER A 171 5.26 7.00 -18.09
CA SER A 171 5.21 8.14 -17.15
C SER A 171 6.08 7.91 -15.91
N LEU A 172 6.46 9.01 -15.28
CA LEU A 172 7.01 9.04 -13.93
C LEU A 172 5.83 9.05 -12.95
N VAL A 173 5.89 8.25 -11.89
CA VAL A 173 4.79 8.11 -10.94
C VAL A 173 5.31 8.20 -9.51
N ASN A 174 4.92 9.25 -8.80
CA ASN A 174 5.30 9.48 -7.41
C ASN A 174 4.06 9.39 -6.53
N GLN A 175 3.96 8.33 -5.74
CA GLN A 175 2.85 8.15 -4.80
C GLN A 175 3.29 8.58 -3.41
N ARG A 176 2.45 9.36 -2.73
CA ARG A 176 2.73 9.86 -1.38
C ARG A 176 1.59 9.48 -0.45
N GLU A 177 1.94 8.76 0.62
CA GLU A 177 1.02 8.38 1.69
C GLU A 177 1.00 9.44 2.80
N VAL A 178 -0.19 9.86 3.21
CA VAL A 178 -0.37 10.76 4.35
C VAL A 178 -0.02 10.04 5.65
N GLY A 179 0.71 10.71 6.54
CA GLY A 179 1.26 10.14 7.77
C GLY A 179 2.63 9.48 7.60
N THR A 180 3.01 9.12 6.37
CA THR A 180 4.31 8.47 6.07
C THR A 180 5.21 9.38 5.24
N ASP A 181 4.78 9.81 4.04
CA ASP A 181 5.56 10.61 3.09
C ASP A 181 5.23 12.11 3.14
N THR A 182 4.15 12.46 3.83
CA THR A 182 3.66 13.81 4.01
C THR A 182 2.82 13.90 5.27
N GLU A 183 2.86 15.03 5.96
CA GLU A 183 2.13 15.21 7.22
C GLU A 183 0.61 15.24 7.01
N SER A 184 0.17 15.92 5.95
CA SER A 184 -1.27 16.11 5.65
C SER A 184 -1.50 16.32 4.16
N PHE A 185 -2.73 16.06 3.70
CA PHE A 185 -3.14 16.42 2.34
C PHE A 185 -2.92 17.91 2.03
N HIS A 186 -3.21 18.81 2.98
CA HIS A 186 -3.03 20.25 2.79
C HIS A 186 -1.58 20.62 2.50
N SER A 187 -0.65 20.14 3.34
CA SER A 187 0.79 20.39 3.14
C SER A 187 1.29 19.81 1.82
N ALA A 188 0.81 18.63 1.46
CA ALA A 188 1.19 17.93 0.24
C ALA A 188 0.70 18.64 -1.02
N LEU A 189 -0.55 19.10 -1.05
CA LEU A 189 -1.11 19.84 -2.18
C LEU A 189 -0.40 21.17 -2.45
N ARG A 190 -0.05 21.91 -1.39
CA ARG A 190 0.76 23.12 -1.54
C ARG A 190 2.12 22.83 -2.17
N ALA A 191 2.74 21.72 -1.79
CA ALA A 191 4.05 21.32 -2.33
C ALA A 191 3.95 20.81 -3.78
N ILE A 192 2.90 20.06 -4.12
CA ILE A 192 2.69 19.43 -5.43
C ILE A 192 2.77 20.43 -6.58
N LEU A 193 2.23 21.65 -6.41
CA LEU A 193 2.25 22.66 -7.47
C LEU A 193 3.67 23.11 -7.87
N ARG A 194 4.70 22.78 -7.08
CA ARG A 194 6.12 23.05 -7.36
C ARG A 194 6.90 21.79 -7.74
N GLN A 195 6.22 20.66 -7.89
CA GLN A 195 6.81 19.37 -8.24
C GLN A 195 6.70 19.07 -9.74
N ASP A 196 6.27 20.04 -10.55
CA ASP A 196 6.03 19.88 -12.00
C ASP A 196 5.09 18.70 -12.35
N PRO A 197 3.89 18.59 -11.74
CA PRO A 197 2.96 17.51 -12.04
C PRO A 197 2.14 17.79 -13.30
N ASP A 198 1.94 16.77 -14.11
CA ASP A 198 0.95 16.79 -15.20
C ASP A 198 -0.41 16.24 -14.74
N VAL A 199 -0.40 15.21 -13.89
CA VAL A 199 -1.59 14.53 -13.40
C VAL A 199 -1.49 14.39 -11.89
N ILE A 200 -2.52 14.85 -11.18
CA ILE A 200 -2.60 14.76 -9.73
C ILE A 200 -3.80 13.88 -9.38
N LEU A 201 -3.55 12.78 -8.68
CA LEU A 201 -4.58 11.99 -8.01
C LEU A 201 -4.65 12.42 -6.56
N ILE A 202 -5.85 12.79 -6.10
CA ILE A 202 -6.15 12.99 -4.69
C ILE A 202 -7.08 11.85 -4.28
N GLY A 203 -6.66 11.07 -3.27
CA GLY A 203 -7.44 9.97 -2.70
C GLY A 203 -8.71 10.45 -1.99
N GLU A 204 -9.24 9.64 -1.07
CA GLU A 204 -10.49 9.98 -0.39
C GLU A 204 -10.36 11.26 0.45
N MET A 205 -11.06 12.30 0.03
CA MET A 205 -11.06 13.60 0.70
C MET A 205 -12.03 13.55 1.89
N ARG A 206 -11.54 13.12 3.05
CA ARG A 206 -12.35 13.02 4.28
C ARG A 206 -12.39 14.32 5.09
N ASP A 207 -11.48 15.26 4.84
CA ASP A 207 -11.37 16.52 5.59
C ASP A 207 -11.81 17.72 4.72
N LEU A 208 -12.79 18.47 5.23
CA LEU A 208 -13.36 19.68 4.62
C LEU A 208 -12.35 20.81 4.45
N LYS A 209 -11.27 20.82 5.24
CA LYS A 209 -10.20 21.83 5.15
C LYS A 209 -9.44 21.83 3.82
N LEU A 210 -9.63 20.80 2.98
CA LEU A 210 -8.99 20.72 1.67
C LEU A 210 -9.52 21.74 0.66
N PHE A 211 -10.79 22.15 0.81
CA PHE A 211 -11.51 22.99 -0.14
C PHE A 211 -11.73 24.44 0.34
N GLN A 212 -11.23 24.78 1.53
CA GLN A 212 -11.28 26.12 2.11
C GLN A 212 -9.94 26.83 1.92
#